data_AF-A0AA88YF19-F1
#
_entry.id   AF-A0AA88YF19-F1
#
_cell.length_a   1.000
_cell.length_b   1.000
_cell.length_c   1.000
_cell.angle_alpha   90.00
_cell.angle_beta   90.00
_cell.angle_gamma   90.00
#
_symmetry.space_group_name_H-M   'P 1'
#
loop_
_entity.id
_entity.type
_entity.pdbx_description
1 polymer ?
#
loop_
_entity_poly.entity_id
_entity_poly.type
_entity_poly.pdbx_seq_one_letter_code
_entity_poly.pdbx_strand_id
1 'polypeptide(L)'
;MLDRLFRKAEKQIRQSKMLHNFVRTDITPAMSTSSNSELSGYDIEHKTNDDFHISSECLLPTSRELDLEIQESGNNFEAVSTETIEVQMNDVTTCTSAQSNTSFSSTNKDNGMANFLAKGFLKWARCTVTLNDKDINAIVPNSFIANLDEAACRQAMFNHVAEQCCYGSKPAEEMTINSFKSLTAFHYTLETFCEGRKTGFKSVPYRGGPVDGPHNGPPPPPWMIDCVADSMFHTHEKYLEVPHTATVRPCHNCDARGYFRCWECGGWGRIVCDDCDGRGHHDSHDPYGNPIRQNCHRCHGDGIASCDRCGGDGRITCEQCDGYKSIKTYIELTVTFTNHVGEHIVERTDMPDELIREGQGDTLFEQTLPFVHPITSYPVPDINNNSIRLVNQHKGAFPSERQLQQRQILRAVPVTEVHYSWQEYNTRYWIYGQQRAVYAPDYPHQCCWGYPCSIM
;
A
#
# COMPACT_ATOMS: atom_id res chain seq x y z
N MET A 1 50.10 -14.81 18.03
CA MET A 1 49.25 -15.98 17.71
C MET A 1 48.28 -15.69 16.56
N LEU A 2 47.64 -14.53 16.52
CA LEU A 2 46.81 -14.07 15.38
C LEU A 2 47.58 -13.91 14.06
N ASP A 3 48.85 -13.53 14.12
CA ASP A 3 49.69 -13.31 12.93
C ASP A 3 50.16 -14.63 12.23
N ARG A 4 49.99 -15.78 12.90
CA ARG A 4 50.17 -17.12 12.31
C ARG A 4 48.90 -17.65 11.65
N LEU A 5 47.73 -17.14 12.04
CA LEU A 5 46.43 -17.53 11.45
C LEU A 5 46.21 -16.80 10.11
N PHE A 6 46.59 -15.52 10.01
CA PHE A 6 46.52 -14.77 8.75
C PHE A 6 47.41 -15.34 7.64
N ARG A 7 48.64 -15.78 7.98
CA ARG A 7 49.56 -16.41 6.99
C ARG A 7 49.11 -17.81 6.55
N LYS A 8 48.28 -18.50 7.33
CA LYS A 8 47.66 -19.78 6.93
C LYS A 8 46.50 -19.56 5.95
N ALA A 9 45.71 -18.50 6.13
CA ALA A 9 44.63 -18.12 5.22
C ALA A 9 45.14 -17.61 3.86
N GLU A 10 46.19 -16.80 3.83
CA GLU A 10 46.81 -16.35 2.57
C GLU A 10 47.43 -17.49 1.75
N LYS A 11 47.95 -18.53 2.42
CA LYS A 11 48.55 -19.70 1.76
C LYS A 11 47.49 -20.62 1.13
N GLN A 12 46.29 -20.70 1.71
CA GLN A 12 45.16 -21.43 1.12
C GLN A 12 44.52 -20.67 -0.06
N ILE A 13 44.45 -19.33 0.00
CA ILE A 13 43.94 -18.50 -1.11
C ILE A 13 44.90 -18.48 -2.31
N ARG A 14 46.21 -18.62 -2.09
CA ARG A 14 47.21 -18.75 -3.17
C ARG A 14 47.24 -20.14 -3.84
N GLN A 15 46.82 -21.20 -3.15
CA GLN A 15 46.73 -22.56 -3.74
C GLN A 15 45.50 -22.74 -4.63
N SER A 16 44.44 -21.95 -4.42
CA SER A 16 43.22 -21.95 -5.24
C SER A 16 43.36 -21.23 -6.60
N LYS A 17 44.43 -20.42 -6.79
CA LYS A 17 44.68 -19.66 -8.04
C LYS A 17 45.66 -20.34 -9.01
N MET A 18 45.93 -21.63 -8.87
CA MET A 18 46.89 -22.37 -9.72
C MET A 18 46.26 -23.32 -10.77
N LEU A 19 44.97 -23.20 -11.08
CA LEU A 19 44.35 -23.95 -12.18
C LEU A 19 43.47 -23.01 -13.02
N HIS A 20 44.10 -22.07 -13.72
CA HIS A 20 43.57 -21.54 -14.98
C HIS A 20 44.71 -20.81 -15.70
N ASN A 21 45.38 -21.53 -16.60
CA ASN A 21 46.13 -20.96 -17.71
C ASN A 21 46.22 -22.02 -18.80
N PHE A 22 45.40 -21.88 -19.84
CA PHE A 22 45.78 -22.29 -21.18
C PHE A 22 45.25 -21.25 -22.20
N VAL A 23 46.22 -20.51 -22.74
CA VAL A 23 46.34 -19.93 -24.10
C VAL A 23 45.66 -18.58 -24.44
N ARG A 24 46.56 -17.58 -24.51
CA ARG A 24 46.60 -16.31 -25.28
C ARG A 24 45.96 -16.38 -26.68
N THR A 25 45.41 -15.30 -27.24
CA THR A 25 46.20 -14.23 -27.88
C THR A 25 45.54 -12.85 -27.90
N ASP A 26 46.42 -11.86 -27.92
CA ASP A 26 46.29 -10.41 -27.72
C ASP A 26 45.55 -9.64 -28.84
N ILE A 27 45.11 -8.41 -28.54
CA ILE A 27 45.53 -7.15 -29.19
C ILE A 27 45.08 -5.95 -28.33
N THR A 28 46.04 -5.06 -28.05
CA THR A 28 45.93 -3.79 -27.30
C THR A 28 45.34 -2.63 -28.12
N PRO A 29 44.70 -1.61 -27.50
CA PRO A 29 44.32 -0.36 -28.19
C PRO A 29 45.33 0.78 -27.94
N ALA A 30 45.52 1.64 -28.94
CA ALA A 30 46.24 2.91 -28.84
C ALA A 30 45.26 4.09 -28.84
N MET A 31 45.58 5.09 -28.02
CA MET A 31 44.86 6.36 -27.80
C MET A 31 44.92 7.29 -29.02
N SER A 32 43.93 8.20 -29.16
CA SER A 32 44.18 9.65 -29.21
C SER A 32 42.88 10.49 -29.28
N THR A 33 42.96 11.62 -28.59
CA THR A 33 42.02 12.74 -28.39
C THR A 33 41.82 13.64 -29.61
N SER A 34 40.64 14.28 -29.77
CA SER A 34 40.51 15.75 -29.94
C SER A 34 39.05 16.21 -30.18
N SER A 35 38.84 17.49 -29.87
CA SER A 35 37.64 18.30 -29.63
C SER A 35 36.90 18.92 -30.84
N ASN A 36 35.60 19.22 -30.63
CA ASN A 36 34.74 20.34 -31.06
C ASN A 36 35.10 21.24 -32.26
N SER A 37 34.12 21.51 -33.15
CA SER A 37 33.47 22.85 -33.34
C SER A 37 32.46 22.87 -34.51
N GLU A 38 31.53 23.84 -34.44
CA GLU A 38 30.31 24.12 -35.22
C GLU A 38 30.51 24.57 -36.70
N LEU A 39 29.47 24.45 -37.56
CA LEU A 39 28.87 25.55 -38.38
C LEU A 39 27.85 25.09 -39.48
N SER A 40 26.68 25.75 -39.47
CA SER A 40 25.79 26.27 -40.54
C SER A 40 25.23 25.42 -41.72
N GLY A 41 23.89 25.48 -41.89
CA GLY A 41 23.24 26.16 -43.04
C GLY A 41 22.62 25.36 -44.20
N TYR A 42 21.33 25.66 -44.47
CA TYR A 42 20.54 25.60 -45.73
C TYR A 42 19.66 24.37 -46.11
N ASP A 43 18.42 24.73 -46.48
CA ASP A 43 17.28 23.96 -47.04
C ASP A 43 17.51 23.41 -48.47
N ILE A 44 16.75 22.38 -48.87
CA ILE A 44 16.04 22.22 -50.17
C ILE A 44 15.18 20.92 -50.16
N GLU A 45 13.93 21.03 -50.60
CA GLU A 45 12.99 19.94 -50.93
C GLU A 45 13.30 19.28 -52.29
N HIS A 46 13.21 17.94 -52.41
CA HIS A 46 12.31 17.22 -53.36
C HIS A 46 12.54 15.69 -53.39
N LYS A 47 11.41 14.98 -53.55
CA LYS A 47 11.14 13.53 -53.73
C LYS A 47 12.12 12.74 -54.63
N THR A 48 12.39 11.46 -54.29
CA THR A 48 12.02 10.24 -55.06
C THR A 48 12.42 8.94 -54.33
N ASN A 49 11.76 7.85 -54.74
CA ASN A 49 11.61 6.47 -54.23
C ASN A 49 12.86 5.56 -54.01
N ASP A 50 12.62 4.56 -53.16
CA ASP A 50 13.09 3.14 -53.11
C ASP A 50 14.59 2.81 -52.95
N ASP A 51 15.00 2.35 -51.76
CA ASP A 51 15.54 0.99 -51.48
C ASP A 51 16.31 0.88 -50.13
N PHE A 52 16.08 -0.25 -49.43
CA PHE A 52 16.87 -0.94 -48.39
C PHE A 52 18.06 -0.25 -47.66
N HIS A 53 17.99 -0.11 -46.32
CA HIS A 53 18.91 -0.74 -45.33
C HIS A 53 18.75 -0.23 -43.86
N ILE A 54 18.43 -1.17 -42.96
CA ILE A 54 19.04 -1.51 -41.64
C ILE A 54 19.45 -0.41 -40.61
N SER A 55 18.77 -0.49 -39.45
CA SER A 55 19.19 -0.32 -38.02
C SER A 55 19.52 1.04 -37.40
N SER A 56 18.88 1.33 -36.25
CA SER A 56 19.55 1.32 -34.92
C SER A 56 18.55 1.63 -33.78
N GLU A 57 17.84 0.61 -33.30
CA GLU A 57 17.27 0.65 -31.94
C GLU A 57 18.04 -0.34 -31.07
N CYS A 58 18.59 0.18 -29.98
CA CYS A 58 19.25 -0.57 -28.94
C CYS A 58 18.23 -1.43 -28.19
N LEU A 59 18.19 -2.72 -28.50
CA LEU A 59 17.57 -3.74 -27.64
C LEU A 59 18.70 -4.54 -26.98
N LEU A 60 18.83 -4.38 -25.66
CA LEU A 60 19.65 -5.27 -24.83
C LEU A 60 18.89 -6.60 -24.60
N PRO A 61 19.55 -7.76 -24.68
CA PRO A 61 18.89 -9.06 -24.75
C PRO A 61 18.37 -9.53 -23.39
N THR A 62 17.08 -9.82 -23.32
CA THR A 62 16.47 -10.68 -22.31
C THR A 62 16.48 -12.13 -22.76
N SER A 63 16.72 -13.04 -21.81
CA SER A 63 16.67 -14.52 -21.88
C SER A 63 18.01 -15.25 -22.12
N ARG A 64 18.21 -16.29 -21.31
CA ARG A 64 19.32 -17.26 -21.37
C ARG A 64 18.72 -18.52 -22.00
N GLU A 65 19.24 -18.97 -23.14
CA GLU A 65 18.80 -20.17 -23.86
C GLU A 65 19.30 -21.44 -23.14
N LEU A 66 18.46 -22.48 -23.14
CA LEU A 66 18.77 -23.84 -22.68
C LEU A 66 18.67 -24.74 -23.92
N ASP A 67 19.80 -25.30 -24.36
CA ASP A 67 19.87 -26.20 -25.51
C ASP A 67 19.41 -27.61 -25.11
N LEU A 68 18.38 -28.13 -25.78
CA LEU A 68 17.92 -29.52 -25.66
C LEU A 68 18.20 -30.24 -26.99
N GLU A 69 18.98 -31.32 -26.94
CA GLU A 69 19.25 -32.17 -28.10
C GLU A 69 18.21 -33.30 -28.17
N ILE A 70 17.51 -33.43 -29.30
CA ILE A 70 16.48 -34.47 -29.52
C ILE A 70 17.10 -35.58 -30.37
N GLN A 71 17.07 -36.82 -29.90
CA GLN A 71 17.46 -38.00 -30.68
C GLN A 71 16.22 -38.76 -31.17
N GLU A 72 16.16 -39.06 -32.47
CA GLU A 72 15.07 -39.86 -33.07
C GLU A 72 15.23 -41.35 -32.75
N SER A 73 14.18 -41.97 -32.20
CA SER A 73 14.02 -43.43 -32.18
C SER A 73 12.58 -43.83 -32.51
N GLY A 74 12.27 -43.93 -33.79
CA GLY A 74 10.95 -44.38 -34.27
C GLY A 74 9.81 -43.40 -33.99
N ASN A 75 8.56 -43.88 -34.07
CA ASN A 75 7.34 -43.04 -34.03
C ASN A 75 6.99 -42.42 -32.65
N ASN A 76 7.92 -42.34 -31.70
CA ASN A 76 7.74 -41.66 -30.41
C ASN A 76 8.92 -40.73 -30.11
N PHE A 77 8.64 -39.54 -29.55
CA PHE A 77 9.63 -38.59 -29.07
C PHE A 77 9.77 -38.72 -27.53
N GLU A 78 10.96 -39.03 -27.03
CA GLU A 78 11.30 -38.95 -25.60
C GLU A 78 12.32 -37.81 -25.39
N ALA A 79 12.09 -36.96 -24.38
CA ALA A 79 13.06 -35.97 -23.94
C ALA A 79 13.80 -36.51 -22.71
N VAL A 80 15.11 -36.71 -22.82
CA VAL A 80 15.98 -37.11 -21.71
C VAL A 80 16.88 -35.94 -21.35
N SER A 81 16.77 -35.41 -20.13
CA SER A 81 17.73 -34.43 -19.62
C SER A 81 18.96 -35.14 -19.07
N THR A 82 20.13 -34.91 -19.63
CA THR A 82 21.42 -35.35 -19.08
C THR A 82 22.04 -34.25 -18.23
N GLU A 83 21.46 -33.93 -17.07
CA GLU A 83 22.21 -33.21 -16.02
C GLU A 83 21.90 -33.83 -14.65
N THR A 84 22.97 -34.33 -14.02
CA THR A 84 22.97 -34.85 -12.66
C THR A 84 22.99 -33.64 -11.71
N ILE A 85 21.88 -33.38 -11.02
CA ILE A 85 21.85 -32.36 -9.95
C ILE A 85 22.45 -32.99 -8.69
N GLU A 86 23.69 -32.62 -8.35
CA GLU A 86 24.24 -32.90 -7.02
C GLU A 86 23.53 -32.03 -5.98
N VAL A 87 22.65 -32.63 -5.19
CA VAL A 87 22.09 -32.02 -3.99
C VAL A 87 23.02 -32.34 -2.83
N GLN A 88 23.70 -31.34 -2.27
CA GLN A 88 24.34 -31.49 -0.96
C GLN A 88 23.25 -31.64 0.12
N MET A 89 23.00 -32.87 0.54
CA MET A 89 22.18 -33.18 1.72
C MET A 89 23.05 -33.09 2.98
N ASN A 90 22.84 -32.05 3.79
CA ASN A 90 23.19 -32.09 5.21
C ASN A 90 22.02 -32.71 5.96
N ASP A 91 22.02 -34.04 6.05
CA ASP A 91 21.74 -34.84 7.25
C ASP A 91 21.32 -36.25 6.84
N VAL A 92 21.96 -37.21 7.50
CA VAL A 92 21.95 -38.64 7.20
C VAL A 92 20.61 -39.26 7.62
N THR A 93 19.84 -39.80 6.68
CA THR A 93 19.14 -41.08 6.87
C THR A 93 18.75 -41.70 5.53
N THR A 94 19.23 -42.92 5.32
CA THR A 94 19.06 -43.78 4.15
C THR A 94 17.60 -44.12 3.86
N CYS A 95 17.17 -44.04 2.59
CA CYS A 95 16.12 -44.88 2.02
C CYS A 95 16.25 -45.01 0.50
N THR A 96 15.89 -46.20 0.04
CA THR A 96 16.17 -46.88 -1.24
C THR A 96 15.43 -46.35 -2.48
N SER A 97 16.06 -46.57 -3.63
CA SER A 97 15.60 -46.31 -5.00
C SER A 97 14.16 -46.74 -5.30
N ALA A 98 13.37 -45.83 -5.90
CA ALA A 98 12.18 -46.16 -6.68
C ALA A 98 12.26 -45.41 -8.03
N GLN A 99 12.46 -46.14 -9.12
CA GLN A 99 12.28 -45.64 -10.47
C GLN A 99 10.78 -45.55 -10.75
N SER A 100 10.28 -44.37 -11.12
CA SER A 100 8.95 -44.23 -11.73
C SER A 100 9.10 -43.65 -13.13
N ASN A 101 9.05 -44.53 -14.13
CA ASN A 101 8.80 -44.16 -15.51
C ASN A 101 7.32 -43.77 -15.65
N THR A 102 7.03 -42.56 -16.10
CA THR A 102 5.67 -42.16 -16.50
C THR A 102 5.66 -41.84 -17.99
N SER A 103 5.13 -42.77 -18.79
CA SER A 103 4.75 -42.58 -20.18
C SER A 103 3.38 -41.91 -20.27
N PHE A 104 3.22 -40.88 -21.11
CA PHE A 104 1.91 -40.29 -21.44
C PHE A 104 1.59 -40.47 -22.92
N SER A 105 0.47 -41.12 -23.22
CA SER A 105 -0.15 -41.16 -24.55
C SER A 105 -1.35 -40.21 -24.58
N SER A 106 -1.42 -39.28 -25.54
CA SER A 106 -2.67 -38.56 -25.84
C SER A 106 -3.24 -39.04 -27.17
N THR A 107 -4.47 -39.54 -27.13
CA THR A 107 -5.31 -39.76 -28.31
C THR A 107 -6.30 -38.61 -28.38
N ASN A 108 -6.07 -37.65 -29.28
CA ASN A 108 -7.14 -36.78 -29.75
C ASN A 108 -7.07 -36.69 -31.27
N LYS A 109 -8.04 -37.34 -31.91
CA LYS A 109 -8.33 -37.23 -33.34
C LYS A 109 -9.12 -35.95 -33.56
N ASP A 110 -8.44 -34.86 -33.85
CA ASP A 110 -9.01 -33.76 -34.62
C ASP A 110 -8.01 -33.32 -35.69
N ASN A 111 -8.33 -33.69 -36.94
CA ASN A 111 -7.52 -33.49 -38.14
C ASN A 111 -7.51 -32.02 -38.57
N GLY A 112 -6.86 -31.15 -37.80
CA GLY A 112 -6.69 -29.72 -38.12
C GLY A 112 -5.24 -29.21 -38.09
N MET A 113 -4.32 -29.87 -37.38
CA MET A 113 -2.93 -29.37 -37.21
C MET A 113 -1.85 -30.21 -37.89
N ALA A 114 -2.21 -31.25 -38.66
CA ALA A 114 -1.22 -32.15 -39.28
C ALA A 114 -0.66 -31.67 -40.64
N ASN A 115 -0.92 -30.42 -41.07
CA ASN A 115 -0.43 -29.92 -42.37
C ASN A 115 0.37 -28.61 -42.31
N PHE A 116 0.76 -28.14 -41.13
CA PHE A 116 1.61 -26.94 -40.98
C PHE A 116 3.08 -27.24 -40.61
N LEU A 117 3.49 -28.50 -40.53
CA LEU A 117 4.87 -28.91 -40.24
C LEU A 117 5.67 -29.35 -41.49
N ALA A 118 5.42 -28.73 -42.64
CA ALA A 118 6.18 -29.00 -43.87
C ALA A 118 6.86 -27.77 -44.50
N LYS A 119 6.81 -26.59 -43.85
CA LYS A 119 7.52 -25.40 -44.33
C LYS A 119 8.06 -24.63 -43.13
N GLY A 120 9.34 -24.83 -42.85
CA GLY A 120 10.05 -24.34 -41.67
C GLY A 120 9.93 -22.83 -41.42
N PHE A 121 8.93 -22.46 -40.61
CA PHE A 121 8.78 -21.16 -39.98
C PHE A 121 7.96 -21.33 -38.70
N LEU A 122 8.57 -21.06 -37.54
CA LEU A 122 8.05 -20.55 -36.24
C LEU A 122 9.04 -20.98 -35.13
N LYS A 123 9.95 -20.10 -34.68
CA LYS A 123 9.82 -19.15 -33.54
C LYS A 123 9.24 -19.80 -32.27
N TRP A 124 10.12 -20.00 -31.29
CA TRP A 124 9.91 -20.31 -29.87
C TRP A 124 8.44 -20.44 -29.40
N ALA A 125 8.06 -21.64 -28.94
CA ALA A 125 6.82 -21.83 -28.20
C ALA A 125 7.06 -21.49 -26.73
N ARG A 126 6.36 -20.46 -26.21
CA ARG A 126 6.33 -20.15 -24.78
C ARG A 126 5.44 -21.19 -24.09
N CYS A 127 6.05 -22.17 -23.43
CA CYS A 127 5.31 -23.13 -22.63
C CYS A 127 4.93 -22.45 -21.30
N THR A 128 3.64 -22.15 -21.13
CA THR A 128 3.11 -21.57 -19.90
C THR A 128 2.55 -22.73 -19.09
N VAL A 129 3.27 -23.15 -18.04
CA VAL A 129 2.77 -24.18 -17.12
C VAL A 129 1.79 -23.50 -16.19
N THR A 130 0.49 -23.67 -16.44
CA THR A 130 -0.56 -23.35 -15.47
C THR A 130 -0.56 -24.44 -14.40
N LEU A 131 -0.06 -24.10 -13.21
CA LEU A 131 -0.20 -24.95 -12.02
C LEU A 131 -1.68 -25.04 -11.65
N ASN A 132 -2.21 -26.26 -11.58
CA ASN A 132 -3.57 -26.49 -11.13
C ASN A 132 -3.64 -26.33 -9.60
N ASP A 133 -4.83 -26.12 -9.05
CA ASP A 133 -5.01 -25.84 -7.62
C ASP A 133 -4.48 -26.96 -6.70
N LYS A 134 -4.48 -28.20 -7.20
CA LYS A 134 -3.88 -29.35 -6.52
C LYS A 134 -2.36 -29.23 -6.40
N ASP A 135 -1.71 -28.66 -7.40
CA ASP A 135 -0.25 -28.50 -7.43
C ASP A 135 0.19 -27.37 -6.50
N ILE A 136 -0.59 -26.28 -6.41
CA ILE A 136 -0.30 -25.18 -5.47
C ILE A 136 -0.50 -25.62 -4.03
N ASN A 137 -1.60 -26.31 -3.74
CA ASN A 137 -1.83 -26.88 -2.40
C ASN A 137 -0.75 -27.91 -2.03
N ALA A 138 -0.13 -28.59 -2.99
CA ALA A 138 0.99 -29.50 -2.70
C ALA A 138 2.31 -28.76 -2.35
N ILE A 139 2.42 -27.47 -2.72
CA ILE A 139 3.63 -26.68 -2.52
C ILE A 139 3.57 -25.85 -1.23
N VAL A 140 2.38 -25.43 -0.81
CA VAL A 140 2.21 -24.77 0.48
C VAL A 140 2.22 -25.85 1.58
N PRO A 141 3.00 -25.70 2.66
CA PRO A 141 2.99 -26.68 3.75
C PRO A 141 1.56 -26.94 4.25
N ASN A 142 1.22 -28.21 4.52
CA ASN A 142 -0.13 -28.64 4.93
C ASN A 142 -0.70 -27.88 6.14
N SER A 143 0.14 -27.20 6.92
CA SER A 143 -0.25 -26.32 8.03
C SER A 143 -0.99 -25.05 7.59
N PHE A 144 -0.88 -24.64 6.33
CA PHE A 144 -1.44 -23.38 5.81
C PHE A 144 -2.68 -23.56 4.94
N ILE A 145 -2.99 -24.80 4.58
CA ILE A 145 -4.22 -25.17 3.88
C ILE A 145 -5.33 -25.24 4.94
N ALA A 146 -6.49 -24.63 4.68
CA ALA A 146 -7.67 -24.87 5.50
C ALA A 146 -8.08 -26.35 5.44
N ASN A 147 -7.55 -27.16 6.35
CA ASN A 147 -8.04 -28.51 6.60
C ASN A 147 -9.28 -28.41 7.50
N LEU A 148 -10.36 -27.86 6.95
CA LEU A 148 -11.66 -27.87 7.60
C LEU A 148 -12.37 -29.18 7.25
N ASP A 149 -12.85 -29.87 8.27
CA ASP A 149 -13.79 -30.96 8.10
C ASP A 149 -15.21 -30.43 7.92
N GLU A 150 -16.13 -31.31 7.51
CA GLU A 150 -17.53 -30.94 7.30
C GLU A 150 -18.15 -30.32 8.57
N ALA A 151 -17.81 -30.86 9.75
CA ALA A 151 -18.30 -30.36 11.03
C ALA A 151 -17.84 -28.91 11.30
N ALA A 152 -16.58 -28.58 11.04
CA ALA A 152 -16.08 -27.22 11.17
C ALA A 152 -16.72 -26.28 10.15
N CYS A 153 -16.98 -26.74 8.92
CA CYS A 153 -17.67 -25.94 7.91
C CYS A 153 -19.09 -25.57 8.36
N ARG A 154 -19.85 -26.55 8.86
CA ARG A 154 -21.19 -26.30 9.42
C ARG A 154 -21.13 -25.33 10.59
N GLN A 155 -20.20 -25.53 11.53
CA GLN A 155 -20.07 -24.67 12.71
C GLN A 155 -19.75 -23.21 12.33
N ALA A 156 -18.91 -22.99 11.32
CA ALA A 156 -18.61 -21.65 10.83
C ALA A 156 -19.87 -20.96 10.28
N MET A 157 -20.65 -21.67 9.46
CA MET A 157 -21.93 -21.15 8.95
C MET A 157 -22.91 -20.82 10.09
N PHE A 158 -23.02 -21.68 11.11
CA PHE A 158 -23.89 -21.41 12.25
C PHE A 158 -23.52 -20.14 13.00
N ASN A 159 -22.23 -19.96 13.28
CA ASN A 159 -21.75 -18.76 13.97
C ASN A 159 -22.04 -17.50 13.13
N HIS A 160 -21.82 -17.57 11.82
CA HIS A 160 -22.12 -16.47 10.90
C HIS A 160 -23.62 -16.12 10.89
N VAL A 161 -24.50 -17.11 10.76
CA VAL A 161 -25.95 -16.90 10.78
C VAL A 161 -26.42 -16.31 12.11
N ALA A 162 -25.82 -16.72 13.23
CA ALA A 162 -26.15 -16.19 14.55
C ALA A 162 -25.80 -14.70 14.72
N GLU A 163 -24.79 -14.20 14.00
CA GLU A 163 -24.42 -12.78 13.98
C GLU A 163 -25.33 -11.94 13.06
N GLN A 164 -25.98 -12.57 12.07
CA GLN A 164 -26.82 -11.89 11.09
C GLN A 164 -28.30 -11.88 11.55
N CYS A 165 -28.78 -10.71 11.98
CA CYS A 165 -30.15 -10.56 12.50
C CYS A 165 -31.27 -10.91 11.51
N CYS A 166 -30.96 -10.95 10.21
CA CYS A 166 -31.93 -11.28 9.17
C CYS A 166 -31.76 -12.69 8.60
N TYR A 167 -30.88 -13.54 9.11
CA TYR A 167 -30.73 -14.89 8.57
C TYR A 167 -31.52 -15.88 9.42
N GLY A 168 -32.36 -16.70 8.78
CA GLY A 168 -33.00 -17.82 9.48
C GLY A 168 -32.03 -18.97 9.68
N SER A 169 -32.17 -19.71 10.78
CA SER A 169 -31.25 -20.80 11.13
C SER A 169 -31.46 -22.09 10.32
N LYS A 170 -32.67 -22.31 9.77
CA LYS A 170 -33.04 -23.57 9.10
C LYS A 170 -32.10 -24.01 7.97
N PRO A 171 -31.70 -23.14 7.02
CA PRO A 171 -30.74 -23.58 5.99
C PRO A 171 -29.41 -24.02 6.58
N ALA A 172 -28.85 -23.30 7.57
CA ALA A 172 -27.63 -23.74 8.23
C ALA A 172 -27.79 -25.06 9.02
N GLU A 173 -28.96 -25.28 9.64
CA GLU A 173 -29.28 -26.50 10.39
C GLU A 173 -29.41 -27.73 9.50
N GLU A 174 -30.13 -27.60 8.39
CA GLU A 174 -30.61 -28.73 7.59
C GLU A 174 -29.86 -28.90 6.26
N MET A 175 -29.01 -27.95 5.84
CA MET A 175 -28.26 -28.07 4.59
C MET A 175 -27.45 -29.35 4.53
N THR A 176 -27.31 -29.92 3.32
CA THR A 176 -26.41 -31.03 3.03
C THR A 176 -25.18 -30.48 2.31
N ILE A 177 -23.99 -30.71 2.87
CA ILE A 177 -22.73 -30.31 2.21
C ILE A 177 -22.40 -31.37 1.16
N ASN A 178 -22.33 -30.95 -0.10
CA ASN A 178 -22.08 -31.84 -1.22
C ASN A 178 -20.58 -32.04 -1.46
N SER A 179 -19.83 -30.95 -1.39
CA SER A 179 -18.39 -30.93 -1.56
C SER A 179 -17.81 -29.66 -0.95
N PHE A 180 -16.54 -29.70 -0.56
CA PHE A 180 -15.80 -28.52 -0.17
C PHE A 180 -14.39 -28.59 -0.76
N LYS A 181 -13.89 -27.44 -1.20
CA LYS A 181 -12.58 -27.28 -1.82
C LYS A 181 -11.75 -26.33 -0.99
N SER A 182 -10.73 -26.88 -0.34
CA SER A 182 -9.74 -26.09 0.39
C SER A 182 -8.71 -25.53 -0.58
N LEU A 183 -8.53 -24.22 -0.51
CA LEU A 183 -7.67 -23.41 -1.35
C LEU A 183 -6.84 -22.48 -0.46
N THR A 184 -5.80 -21.91 -1.06
CA THR A 184 -4.97 -20.89 -0.43
C THR A 184 -4.98 -19.67 -1.33
N ALA A 185 -5.49 -18.56 -0.82
CA ALA A 185 -5.32 -17.26 -1.45
C ALA A 185 -4.00 -16.65 -0.98
N PHE A 186 -3.33 -15.90 -1.85
CA PHE A 186 -2.09 -15.20 -1.49
C PHE A 186 -2.32 -13.70 -1.52
N HIS A 187 -1.81 -13.01 -0.51
CA HIS A 187 -1.79 -11.55 -0.50
C HIS A 187 -0.34 -11.09 -0.36
N TYR A 188 0.15 -10.42 -1.39
CA TYR A 188 1.46 -9.81 -1.42
C TYR A 188 1.31 -8.30 -1.23
N THR A 189 1.98 -7.75 -0.22
CA THR A 189 2.01 -6.30 0.06
C THR A 189 3.43 -5.79 -0.02
N LEU A 190 3.62 -4.64 -0.66
CA LEU A 190 4.83 -3.84 -0.68
C LEU A 190 4.52 -2.47 -0.09
N GLU A 191 5.13 -2.18 1.04
CA GLU A 191 5.06 -0.89 1.71
C GLU A 191 6.36 -0.13 1.47
N THR A 192 6.24 1.11 0.99
CA THR A 192 7.38 2.02 0.79
C THR A 192 7.18 3.25 1.65
N PHE A 193 8.01 3.34 2.68
CA PHE A 193 7.96 4.41 3.65
C PHE A 193 8.90 5.54 3.26
N CYS A 194 8.32 6.70 3.03
CA CYS A 194 8.99 7.87 2.47
C CYS A 194 8.85 9.08 3.38
N GLU A 195 9.80 10.00 3.24
CA GLU A 195 9.81 11.30 3.89
C GLU A 195 9.76 12.39 2.83
N GLY A 196 8.74 13.25 2.89
CA GLY A 196 8.62 14.47 2.12
C GLY A 196 8.84 15.69 3.02
N ARG A 197 9.43 16.76 2.47
CA ARG A 197 9.63 18.02 3.21
C ARG A 197 9.11 19.21 2.41
N LYS A 198 8.36 20.09 3.07
CA LYS A 198 7.86 21.36 2.52
C LYS A 198 8.07 22.48 3.52
N THR A 199 8.28 23.70 3.02
CA THR A 199 8.44 24.88 3.87
C THR A 199 7.35 25.91 3.57
N GLY A 200 6.93 26.64 4.59
CA GLY A 200 5.93 27.71 4.46
C GLY A 200 6.04 28.71 5.59
N PHE A 201 5.49 29.92 5.40
CA PHE A 201 5.46 30.91 6.47
C PHE A 201 4.35 30.59 7.48
N LYS A 202 4.69 30.62 8.76
CA LYS A 202 3.74 30.49 9.86
C LYS A 202 3.75 31.74 10.72
N SER A 203 2.58 32.22 11.13
CA SER A 203 2.42 33.36 12.04
C SER A 203 1.58 32.95 13.23
N VAL A 204 2.07 33.23 14.44
CA VAL A 204 1.40 32.89 15.71
C VAL A 204 1.45 34.07 16.67
N PRO A 205 0.49 34.19 17.61
CA PRO A 205 0.57 35.16 18.70
C PRO A 205 1.89 35.04 19.47
N TYR A 206 2.58 36.15 19.68
CA TYR A 206 3.82 36.14 20.45
C TYR A 206 3.55 36.38 21.93
N ARG A 207 3.69 35.32 22.74
CA ARG A 207 3.41 35.36 24.19
C ARG A 207 4.64 35.70 25.06
N GLY A 208 5.73 36.14 24.44
CA GLY A 208 7.04 36.32 25.10
C GLY A 208 7.96 35.11 24.94
N GLY A 209 9.18 35.21 25.47
CA GLY A 209 10.22 34.18 25.40
C GLY A 209 11.38 34.51 24.46
N PRO A 210 12.42 33.67 24.39
CA PRO A 210 13.51 33.86 23.43
C PRO A 210 13.02 33.64 21.99
N VAL A 211 13.57 34.42 21.05
CA VAL A 211 13.25 34.34 19.62
C VAL A 211 14.53 34.02 18.86
N ASP A 212 14.54 32.88 18.18
CA ASP A 212 15.66 32.50 17.34
C ASP A 212 15.55 33.13 15.94
N GLY A 213 16.09 34.34 15.81
CA GLY A 213 16.00 35.12 14.59
C GLY A 213 17.25 35.08 13.72
N PRO A 214 17.23 35.77 12.56
CA PRO A 214 18.33 35.77 11.59
C PRO A 214 19.68 36.31 12.11
N HIS A 215 19.67 36.96 13.28
CA HIS A 215 20.89 37.44 13.94
C HIS A 215 21.73 36.30 14.56
N ASN A 216 21.14 35.12 14.78
CA ASN A 216 21.81 33.95 15.35
C ASN A 216 22.49 33.08 14.29
N GLY A 217 22.27 33.35 13.00
CA GLY A 217 22.92 32.62 11.90
C GLY A 217 22.05 32.56 10.63
N PRO A 218 22.61 32.03 9.53
CA PRO A 218 21.81 31.73 8.34
C PRO A 218 20.92 30.49 8.59
N PRO A 219 19.69 30.44 8.03
CA PRO A 219 18.82 29.29 8.18
C PRO A 219 19.40 28.05 7.47
N PRO A 220 19.39 26.86 8.10
CA PRO A 220 19.86 25.64 7.46
C PRO A 220 18.91 25.20 6.33
N PRO A 221 19.42 24.46 5.31
CA PRO A 221 18.56 23.90 4.28
C PRO A 221 17.59 22.87 4.88
N PRO A 222 16.39 22.66 4.29
CA PRO A 222 15.35 21.83 4.87
C PRO A 222 15.80 20.44 5.29
N TRP A 223 16.67 19.77 4.52
CA TRP A 223 17.15 18.41 4.78
C TRP A 223 18.27 18.29 5.84
N MET A 224 18.86 19.41 6.26
CA MET A 224 19.86 19.45 7.35
C MET A 224 19.21 19.57 8.73
N ILE A 225 17.90 19.83 8.78
CA ILE A 225 17.14 19.88 10.03
C ILE A 225 16.80 18.45 10.44
N ASP A 226 17.24 18.03 11.63
CA ASP A 226 16.97 16.67 12.08
C ASP A 226 15.48 16.47 12.36
N CYS A 227 14.92 15.42 11.77
CA CYS A 227 13.56 14.98 12.01
C CYS A 227 13.51 13.47 11.82
N VAL A 228 12.95 12.76 12.80
CA VAL A 228 12.79 11.30 12.78
C VAL A 228 11.30 10.96 12.85
N ALA A 229 10.92 9.89 12.14
CA ALA A 229 9.57 9.34 12.20
C ALA A 229 9.24 8.85 13.62
N ASP A 230 7.99 9.02 14.05
CA ASP A 230 7.51 8.48 15.33
C ASP A 230 7.37 6.95 15.27
N SER A 231 6.92 6.44 14.13
CA SER A 231 6.79 5.01 13.85
C SER A 231 6.96 4.73 12.37
N MET A 232 7.69 3.68 12.03
CA MET A 232 7.87 3.23 10.64
C MET A 232 6.57 2.66 10.07
N PHE A 233 6.35 2.85 8.77
CA PHE A 233 5.17 2.34 8.03
C PHE A 233 3.82 2.92 8.49
N HIS A 234 3.82 4.08 9.15
CA HIS A 234 2.60 4.82 9.48
C HIS A 234 2.68 6.24 8.94
N THR A 235 1.66 6.65 8.18
CA THR A 235 1.59 8.01 7.62
C THR A 235 1.31 9.03 8.73
N HIS A 236 2.18 10.04 8.86
CA HIS A 236 2.03 11.11 9.84
C HIS A 236 2.81 12.37 9.42
N GLU A 237 2.51 13.51 10.04
CA GLU A 237 3.19 14.78 9.79
C GLU A 237 3.82 15.35 11.05
N LYS A 238 4.93 16.05 10.88
CA LYS A 238 5.59 16.85 11.91
C LYS A 238 5.79 18.28 11.43
N TYR A 239 5.63 19.21 12.35
CA TYR A 239 5.82 20.64 12.12
C TYR A 239 6.98 21.13 12.98
N LEU A 240 8.02 21.65 12.34
CA LEU A 240 9.21 22.16 12.99
C LEU A 240 9.41 23.62 12.61
N GLU A 241 9.84 24.45 13.56
CA GLU A 241 10.31 25.80 13.26
C GLU A 241 11.72 25.71 12.66
N VAL A 242 11.92 26.32 11.48
CA VAL A 242 13.24 26.38 10.85
C VAL A 242 14.13 27.32 11.67
N PRO A 243 15.32 26.86 12.12
CA PRO A 243 16.23 27.67 12.93
C PRO A 243 16.59 29.00 12.26
N HIS A 244 16.76 30.03 13.08
CA HIS A 244 17.17 31.39 12.71
C HIS A 244 16.20 32.13 11.76
N THR A 245 14.95 31.68 11.62
CA THR A 245 13.96 32.34 10.75
C THR A 245 12.93 33.17 11.50
N ALA A 246 12.93 33.13 12.83
CA ALA A 246 11.88 33.76 13.60
C ALA A 246 12.03 35.28 13.68
N THR A 247 10.92 35.98 13.53
CA THR A 247 10.82 37.43 13.66
C THR A 247 9.58 37.77 14.47
N VAL A 248 9.65 38.83 15.27
CA VAL A 248 8.49 39.35 16.00
C VAL A 248 8.18 40.73 15.46
N ARG A 249 6.92 40.93 15.10
CA ARG A 249 6.41 42.22 14.61
C ARG A 249 5.17 42.64 15.37
N PRO A 250 4.88 43.96 15.45
CA PRO A 250 3.61 44.44 15.93
C PRO A 250 2.45 43.82 15.15
N CYS A 251 1.36 43.47 15.82
CA CYS A 251 0.18 42.92 15.18
C CYS A 251 -0.43 43.96 14.23
N HIS A 252 -0.39 43.71 12.93
CA HIS A 252 -0.92 44.61 11.92
C HIS A 252 -2.45 44.69 11.94
N ASN A 253 -3.14 43.62 12.32
CA ASN A 253 -4.60 43.59 12.30
C ASN A 253 -5.23 44.49 13.37
N CYS A 254 -4.58 44.66 14.52
CA CYS A 254 -5.07 45.54 15.60
C CYS A 254 -4.16 46.76 15.86
N ASP A 255 -3.21 47.05 14.97
CA ASP A 255 -2.18 48.09 15.16
C ASP A 255 -1.48 48.00 16.54
N ALA A 256 -1.16 46.77 16.96
CA ALA A 256 -0.59 46.47 18.28
C ALA A 256 -1.43 46.92 19.50
N ARG A 257 -2.74 47.15 19.33
CA ARG A 257 -3.65 47.44 20.46
C ARG A 257 -3.99 46.18 21.27
N GLY A 258 -4.05 45.03 20.60
CA GLY A 258 -4.48 43.75 21.17
C GLY A 258 -6.00 43.54 21.15
N TYR A 259 -6.76 44.54 20.72
CA TYR A 259 -8.22 44.49 20.69
C TYR A 259 -8.77 45.45 19.64
N PHE A 260 -10.03 45.23 19.28
CA PHE A 260 -10.89 46.13 18.54
C PHE A 260 -11.91 46.76 19.48
N ARG A 261 -12.30 48.02 19.23
CA ARG A 261 -13.48 48.57 19.90
C ARG A 261 -14.68 47.73 19.52
N CYS A 262 -15.50 47.35 20.49
CA CYS A 262 -16.72 46.62 20.20
C CYS A 262 -17.60 47.50 19.29
N TRP A 263 -17.91 46.98 18.11
CA TRP A 263 -18.66 47.70 17.09
C TRP A 263 -20.15 47.83 17.45
N GLU A 264 -20.66 46.91 18.26
CA GLU A 264 -22.07 46.91 18.69
C GLU A 264 -22.34 47.99 19.74
N CYS A 265 -21.47 48.14 20.73
CA CYS A 265 -21.61 49.16 21.76
C CYS A 265 -20.70 50.37 21.54
N GLY A 266 -20.05 50.52 20.39
CA GLY A 266 -19.11 51.62 20.11
C GLY A 266 -17.93 51.77 21.08
N GLY A 267 -17.61 50.74 21.88
CA GLY A 267 -16.61 50.80 22.95
C GLY A 267 -17.13 51.12 24.35
N TRP A 268 -18.43 51.35 24.54
CA TRP A 268 -19.02 51.73 25.84
C TRP A 268 -19.24 50.56 26.81
N GLY A 269 -19.20 49.32 26.34
CA GLY A 269 -19.51 48.11 27.12
C GLY A 269 -21.00 47.93 27.43
N ARG A 270 -21.85 48.90 27.06
CA ARG A 270 -23.27 48.91 27.36
C ARG A 270 -24.08 49.29 26.12
N ILE A 271 -25.27 48.74 26.02
CA ILE A 271 -26.25 49.02 24.96
C ILE A 271 -27.60 49.35 25.58
N VAL A 272 -28.44 50.08 24.85
CA VAL A 272 -29.85 50.23 25.23
C VAL A 272 -30.45 48.84 25.31
N CYS A 273 -31.17 48.56 26.39
CA CYS A 273 -31.79 47.26 26.58
C CYS A 273 -32.90 47.08 25.55
N ASP A 274 -32.61 46.26 24.55
CA ASP A 274 -33.50 45.79 23.49
C ASP A 274 -34.73 45.05 24.03
N ASP A 275 -34.61 44.30 25.13
CA ASP A 275 -35.76 43.63 25.75
C ASP A 275 -36.86 44.62 26.17
N CYS A 276 -36.49 45.82 26.62
CA CYS A 276 -37.45 46.84 27.10
C CYS A 276 -37.44 48.15 26.31
N ASP A 277 -36.76 48.20 25.16
CA ASP A 277 -36.48 49.40 24.36
C ASP A 277 -35.95 50.60 25.19
N GLY A 278 -35.15 50.34 26.20
CA GLY A 278 -34.62 51.38 27.09
C GLY A 278 -35.57 51.89 28.18
N ARG A 279 -36.79 51.33 28.30
CA ARG A 279 -37.75 51.74 29.34
C ARG A 279 -37.37 51.28 30.75
N GLY A 280 -36.60 50.20 30.87
CA GLY A 280 -36.26 49.56 32.16
C GLY A 280 -37.37 48.67 32.73
N HIS A 281 -38.52 48.60 32.09
CA HIS A 281 -39.69 47.85 32.57
C HIS A 281 -40.59 47.39 31.42
N HIS A 282 -41.45 46.43 31.73
CA HIS A 282 -42.55 45.95 30.91
C HIS A 282 -43.87 46.26 31.58
N ASP A 283 -44.82 46.79 30.82
CA ASP A 283 -46.19 47.02 31.28
C ASP A 283 -47.03 45.77 31.00
N SER A 284 -47.73 45.31 32.02
CA SER A 284 -48.60 44.13 32.01
C SER A 284 -49.91 44.46 32.74
N HIS A 285 -50.89 43.57 32.71
CA HIS A 285 -52.12 43.72 33.49
C HIS A 285 -52.28 42.54 34.45
N ASP A 286 -52.82 42.82 35.64
CA ASP A 286 -53.21 41.78 36.59
C ASP A 286 -54.47 41.03 36.11
N PRO A 287 -54.86 39.92 36.76
CA PRO A 287 -56.08 39.17 36.42
C PRO A 287 -57.38 39.98 36.53
N TYR A 288 -57.35 41.17 37.13
CA TYR A 288 -58.48 42.07 37.32
C TYR A 288 -58.44 43.29 36.37
N GLY A 289 -57.45 43.35 35.46
CA GLY A 289 -57.28 44.42 34.48
C GLY A 289 -56.56 45.67 34.99
N ASN A 290 -55.90 45.62 36.15
CA ASN A 290 -55.09 46.74 36.64
C ASN A 290 -53.68 46.70 36.02
N PRO A 291 -53.10 47.84 35.61
CA PRO A 291 -51.76 47.87 35.05
C PRO A 291 -50.70 47.57 36.12
N ILE A 292 -49.82 46.60 35.84
CA ILE A 292 -48.63 46.26 36.62
C ILE A 292 -47.39 46.57 35.79
N ARG A 293 -46.50 47.36 36.38
CA ARG A 293 -45.16 47.63 35.84
C ARG A 293 -44.15 46.68 36.46
N GLN A 294 -43.53 45.83 35.64
CA GLN A 294 -42.52 44.87 36.07
C GLN A 294 -41.14 45.32 35.58
N ASN A 295 -40.14 45.29 36.45
CA ASN A 295 -38.77 45.62 36.04
C ASN A 295 -38.31 44.64 34.95
N CYS A 296 -37.64 45.16 33.94
CA CYS A 296 -37.07 44.33 32.89
C CYS A 296 -36.01 43.42 33.51
N HIS A 297 -36.11 42.12 33.24
CA HIS A 297 -35.22 41.11 33.80
C HIS A 297 -33.78 41.23 33.27
N ARG A 298 -33.58 41.76 32.06
CA ARG A 298 -32.27 41.90 31.41
C ARG A 298 -31.46 43.10 31.89
N CYS A 299 -32.12 44.24 32.16
CA CYS A 299 -31.45 45.47 32.64
C CYS A 299 -31.78 45.83 34.09
N HIS A 300 -32.59 45.02 34.78
CA HIS A 300 -32.98 45.18 36.19
C HIS A 300 -33.57 46.55 36.57
N GLY A 301 -34.14 47.29 35.60
CA GLY A 301 -34.71 48.62 35.82
C GLY A 301 -33.97 49.77 35.14
N ASP A 302 -32.72 49.56 34.70
CA ASP A 302 -31.85 50.65 34.25
C ASP A 302 -32.12 51.11 32.81
N GLY A 303 -32.82 50.29 32.01
CA GLY A 303 -33.00 50.53 30.56
C GLY A 303 -31.70 50.35 29.75
N ILE A 304 -30.59 50.01 30.39
CA ILE A 304 -29.28 49.81 29.77
C ILE A 304 -28.76 48.44 30.20
N ALA A 305 -28.36 47.61 29.23
CA ALA A 305 -27.79 46.29 29.48
C ALA A 305 -26.29 46.28 29.14
N SER A 306 -25.56 45.34 29.74
CA SER A 306 -24.20 45.02 29.28
C SER A 306 -24.26 44.54 27.84
N CYS A 307 -23.29 44.94 27.03
CA CYS A 307 -23.20 44.47 25.66
C CYS A 307 -22.76 43.01 25.64
N ASP A 308 -23.63 42.12 25.16
CA ASP A 308 -23.39 40.68 25.16
C ASP A 308 -22.17 40.30 24.31
N ARG A 309 -21.96 40.97 23.17
CA ARG A 309 -20.82 40.72 22.28
C ARG A 309 -19.45 40.91 22.92
N CYS A 310 -19.31 41.88 23.82
CA CYS A 310 -18.03 42.13 24.51
C CYS A 310 -18.07 41.77 25.99
N GLY A 311 -19.17 41.17 26.47
CA GLY A 311 -19.37 40.86 27.88
C GLY A 311 -19.28 42.08 28.82
N GLY A 312 -19.49 43.29 28.30
CA GLY A 312 -19.38 44.53 29.09
C GLY A 312 -18.02 45.26 29.05
N ASP A 313 -16.96 44.68 28.47
CA ASP A 313 -15.62 45.31 28.45
C ASP A 313 -15.51 46.47 27.45
N GLY A 314 -16.40 46.51 26.46
CA GLY A 314 -16.34 47.47 25.35
C GLY A 314 -15.24 47.15 24.33
N ARG A 315 -14.49 46.06 24.51
CA ARG A 315 -13.41 45.63 23.62
C ARG A 315 -13.64 44.20 23.19
N ILE A 316 -13.18 43.89 21.99
CA ILE A 316 -13.16 42.54 21.43
C ILE A 316 -11.69 42.19 21.21
N THR A 317 -11.20 41.16 21.89
CA THR A 317 -9.81 40.71 21.78
C THR A 317 -9.46 40.40 20.33
N CYS A 318 -8.29 40.84 19.88
CA CYS A 318 -7.80 40.54 18.54
C CYS A 318 -7.36 39.08 18.46
N GLU A 319 -8.10 38.26 17.72
CA GLU A 319 -7.84 36.82 17.54
C GLU A 319 -6.48 36.52 16.92
N GLN A 320 -5.98 37.36 16.00
CA GLN A 320 -4.70 37.09 15.34
C GLN A 320 -3.49 37.19 16.28
N CYS A 321 -3.61 37.97 17.36
CA CYS A 321 -2.53 38.11 18.34
C CYS A 321 -2.95 37.69 19.76
N ASP A 322 -4.15 37.15 19.94
CA ASP A 322 -4.76 36.80 21.23
C ASP A 322 -4.59 37.88 22.31
N GLY A 323 -4.65 39.16 21.93
CA GLY A 323 -4.43 40.27 22.86
C GLY A 323 -2.97 40.61 23.21
N TYR A 324 -1.99 39.84 22.74
CA TYR A 324 -0.57 40.03 23.03
C TYR A 324 0.10 41.13 22.22
N LYS A 325 -0.62 41.77 21.28
CA LYS A 325 -0.16 42.95 20.50
C LYS A 325 0.97 42.69 19.50
N SER A 326 1.59 41.51 19.55
CA SER A 326 2.69 41.11 18.69
C SER A 326 2.45 39.73 18.07
N ILE A 327 3.00 39.53 16.88
CA ILE A 327 2.92 38.28 16.12
C ILE A 327 4.36 37.81 15.86
N LYS A 328 4.62 36.54 16.17
CA LYS A 328 5.85 35.83 15.78
C LYS A 328 5.61 35.19 14.42
N THR A 329 6.48 35.46 13.45
CA THR A 329 6.47 34.85 12.13
C THR A 329 7.79 34.10 11.91
N TYR A 330 7.72 32.87 11.44
CA TYR A 330 8.88 32.00 11.14
C TYR A 330 8.59 31.13 9.92
N ILE A 331 9.61 30.45 9.39
CA ILE A 331 9.42 29.42 8.37
C ILE A 331 9.15 28.10 9.09
N GLU A 332 7.99 27.50 8.85
CA GLU A 332 7.61 26.17 9.33
C GLU A 332 8.04 25.14 8.28
N LEU A 333 8.79 24.13 8.74
CA LEU A 333 9.11 22.92 7.99
C LEU A 333 8.03 21.87 8.31
N THR A 334 7.23 21.51 7.31
CA THR A 334 6.34 20.36 7.35
C THR A 334 7.10 19.15 6.83
N VAL A 335 7.31 18.17 7.71
CA VAL A 335 7.88 16.87 7.37
C VAL A 335 6.72 15.86 7.32
N THR A 336 6.42 15.35 6.13
CA THR A 336 5.36 14.37 5.90
C THR A 336 6.02 13.00 5.73
N PHE A 337 5.72 12.07 6.63
CA PHE A 337 6.07 10.68 6.47
C PHE A 337 4.88 9.95 5.85
N THR A 338 5.09 9.30 4.71
CA THR A 338 4.02 8.63 3.94
C THR A 338 4.35 7.15 3.80
N ASN A 339 3.39 6.27 4.12
CA ASN A 339 3.46 4.86 3.79
C ASN A 339 2.69 4.58 2.49
N HIS A 340 3.42 4.37 1.39
CA HIS A 340 2.84 4.01 0.11
C HIS A 340 2.69 2.50 0.02
N VAL A 341 1.45 2.02 -0.09
CA VAL A 341 1.14 0.59 -0.15
C VAL A 341 0.79 0.18 -1.57
N GLY A 342 1.51 -0.81 -2.09
CA GLY A 342 1.18 -1.53 -3.30
C GLY A 342 0.85 -2.98 -2.96
N GLU A 343 -0.21 -3.53 -3.52
CA GLU A 343 -0.65 -4.88 -3.19
C GLU A 343 -0.99 -5.70 -4.45
N HIS A 344 -0.98 -7.01 -4.28
CA HIS A 344 -1.47 -7.96 -5.25
C HIS A 344 -2.06 -9.17 -4.52
N ILE A 345 -3.29 -9.51 -4.89
CA ILE A 345 -4.01 -10.66 -4.35
C ILE A 345 -4.13 -11.70 -5.48
N VAL A 346 -3.81 -12.95 -5.13
CA VAL A 346 -4.06 -14.12 -5.96
C VAL A 346 -5.14 -14.94 -5.25
N GLU A 347 -6.36 -14.78 -5.71
CA GLU A 347 -7.55 -15.52 -5.29
C GLU A 347 -8.05 -16.31 -6.53
N ARG A 348 -8.49 -17.55 -6.33
CA ARG A 348 -8.87 -18.48 -7.42
C ARG A 348 -10.31 -18.98 -7.33
N THR A 349 -11.08 -18.44 -6.40
CA THR A 349 -12.52 -18.63 -6.28
C THR A 349 -13.25 -17.39 -6.80
N ASP A 350 -14.56 -17.32 -6.54
CA ASP A 350 -15.37 -16.12 -6.82
C ASP A 350 -15.48 -15.20 -5.59
N MET A 351 -14.52 -15.28 -4.65
CA MET A 351 -14.52 -14.40 -3.49
C MET A 351 -13.99 -13.00 -3.83
N PRO A 352 -14.56 -11.94 -3.24
CA PRO A 352 -14.01 -10.60 -3.34
C PRO A 352 -12.61 -10.50 -2.70
N ASP A 353 -11.70 -9.83 -3.42
CA ASP A 353 -10.33 -9.55 -2.95
C ASP A 353 -10.31 -8.77 -1.63
N GLU A 354 -11.32 -7.93 -1.37
CA GLU A 354 -11.45 -7.18 -0.12
C GLU A 354 -11.47 -8.09 1.11
N LEU A 355 -12.18 -9.23 1.02
CA LEU A 355 -12.26 -10.20 2.12
C LEU A 355 -10.93 -10.87 2.37
N ILE A 356 -10.16 -11.13 1.31
CA ILE A 356 -8.80 -11.63 1.43
C ILE A 356 -7.89 -10.57 2.05
N ARG A 357 -8.06 -9.28 1.74
CA ARG A 357 -7.29 -8.16 2.31
C ARG A 357 -7.50 -8.04 3.82
N GLU A 358 -8.71 -8.25 4.31
CA GLU A 358 -9.04 -8.16 5.74
C GLU A 358 -8.81 -9.49 6.49
N GLY A 359 -8.87 -10.62 5.78
CA GLY A 359 -8.74 -11.95 6.36
C GLY A 359 -7.39 -12.19 7.04
N GLN A 360 -7.39 -12.90 8.17
CA GLN A 360 -6.15 -13.30 8.84
C GLN A 360 -5.51 -14.46 8.09
N GLY A 361 -4.20 -14.41 7.91
CA GLY A 361 -3.44 -15.44 7.23
C GLY A 361 -2.03 -15.52 7.79
N ASP A 362 -1.30 -16.56 7.40
CA ASP A 362 0.07 -16.79 7.84
C ASP A 362 1.07 -16.07 6.94
N THR A 363 2.06 -15.44 7.56
CA THR A 363 3.18 -14.84 6.83
C THR A 363 4.11 -15.94 6.31
N LEU A 364 4.17 -16.09 4.99
CA LEU A 364 5.06 -17.02 4.30
C LEU A 364 6.45 -16.42 4.07
N PHE A 365 6.49 -15.10 3.82
CA PHE A 365 7.73 -14.38 3.60
C PHE A 365 7.57 -12.95 4.10
N GLU A 366 8.61 -12.44 4.78
CA GLU A 366 8.70 -11.07 5.21
C GLU A 366 10.13 -10.57 5.02
N GLN A 367 10.26 -9.37 4.45
CA GLN A 367 11.55 -8.70 4.33
C GLN A 367 11.37 -7.20 4.54
N THR A 368 12.21 -6.65 5.41
CA THR A 368 12.29 -5.21 5.67
C THR A 368 13.72 -4.72 5.41
N LEU A 369 13.89 -3.85 4.42
CA LEU A 369 15.19 -3.33 3.97
C LEU A 369 15.06 -1.88 3.50
N PRO A 370 16.15 -1.09 3.39
CA PRO A 370 16.09 0.23 2.75
C PRO A 370 15.51 0.16 1.33
N PHE A 371 15.88 -0.87 0.57
CA PHE A 371 15.31 -1.25 -0.72
C PHE A 371 15.14 -2.76 -0.73
N VAL A 372 13.93 -3.24 -1.01
CA VAL A 372 13.67 -4.68 -1.07
C VAL A 372 13.97 -5.26 -2.45
N HIS A 373 14.22 -6.56 -2.51
CA HIS A 373 14.40 -7.28 -3.77
C HIS A 373 13.10 -7.99 -4.16
N PRO A 374 12.72 -8.02 -5.44
CA PRO A 374 11.56 -8.80 -5.87
C PRO A 374 11.70 -10.27 -5.49
N ILE A 375 10.58 -10.91 -5.16
CA ILE A 375 10.47 -12.36 -5.04
C ILE A 375 10.51 -12.93 -6.45
N THR A 376 11.49 -13.80 -6.75
CA THR A 376 11.71 -14.33 -8.12
C THR A 376 11.63 -15.84 -8.23
N SER A 377 11.72 -16.55 -7.10
CA SER A 377 11.78 -18.01 -7.05
C SER A 377 10.64 -18.61 -6.22
N TYR A 378 9.52 -17.88 -6.06
CA TYR A 378 8.35 -18.44 -5.41
C TYR A 378 7.64 -19.42 -6.37
N PRO A 379 7.09 -20.53 -5.88
CA PRO A 379 6.51 -21.55 -6.76
C PRO A 379 5.28 -21.09 -7.56
N VAL A 380 4.56 -20.06 -7.08
CA VAL A 380 3.43 -19.46 -7.80
C VAL A 380 3.95 -18.33 -8.72
N PRO A 381 3.90 -18.47 -10.05
CA PRO A 381 4.49 -17.50 -10.98
C PRO A 381 3.88 -16.10 -10.89
N ASP A 382 2.59 -16.00 -10.58
CA ASP A 382 1.87 -14.72 -10.46
C ASP A 382 2.45 -13.85 -9.35
N ILE A 383 2.90 -14.46 -8.25
CA ILE A 383 3.58 -13.76 -7.16
C ILE A 383 4.93 -13.20 -7.62
N ASN A 384 5.71 -13.97 -8.38
CA ASN A 384 7.01 -13.51 -8.88
C ASN A 384 6.82 -12.31 -9.82
N ASN A 385 5.91 -12.44 -10.79
CA ASN A 385 5.63 -11.41 -11.77
C ASN A 385 5.14 -10.11 -11.11
N ASN A 386 4.23 -10.21 -10.14
CA ASN A 386 3.68 -9.05 -9.46
C ASN A 386 4.64 -8.44 -8.45
N SER A 387 5.47 -9.23 -7.77
CA SER A 387 6.55 -8.70 -6.93
C SER A 387 7.53 -7.88 -7.77
N ILE A 388 7.96 -8.39 -8.93
CA ILE A 388 8.81 -7.64 -9.88
C ILE A 388 8.12 -6.35 -10.32
N ARG A 389 6.84 -6.43 -10.72
CA ARG A 389 6.06 -5.27 -11.17
C ARG A 389 5.97 -4.20 -10.08
N LEU A 390 5.53 -4.56 -8.87
CA LEU A 390 5.33 -3.62 -7.77
C LEU A 390 6.63 -3.01 -7.29
N VAL A 391 7.69 -3.81 -7.11
CA VAL A 391 9.00 -3.29 -6.72
C VAL A 391 9.54 -2.32 -7.76
N ASN A 392 9.41 -2.63 -9.06
CA ASN A 392 9.83 -1.72 -10.13
C ASN A 392 8.93 -0.49 -10.26
N GLN A 393 7.63 -0.61 -10.00
CA GLN A 393 6.72 0.53 -10.00
C GLN A 393 7.07 1.51 -8.88
N HIS A 394 7.40 1.01 -7.69
CA HIS A 394 7.78 1.86 -6.55
C HIS A 394 9.16 2.49 -6.74
N LYS A 395 10.03 1.92 -7.60
CA LYS A 395 11.29 2.58 -7.99
C LYS A 395 10.99 3.87 -8.75
N GLY A 396 11.20 5.00 -8.08
CA GLY A 396 11.04 6.32 -8.69
C GLY A 396 9.60 6.82 -8.77
N ALA A 397 8.61 6.12 -8.18
CA ALA A 397 7.23 6.63 -8.10
C ALA A 397 7.12 7.94 -7.30
N PHE A 398 8.04 8.17 -6.35
CA PHE A 398 7.99 9.26 -5.39
C PHE A 398 9.25 10.14 -5.49
N PRO A 399 9.48 10.86 -6.61
CA PRO A 399 10.73 11.58 -6.86
C PRO A 399 10.96 12.79 -5.92
N SER A 400 9.88 13.34 -5.35
CA SER A 400 9.95 14.46 -4.39
C SER A 400 10.15 14.00 -2.94
N GLU A 401 10.24 12.69 -2.70
CA GLU A 401 10.32 12.11 -1.37
C GLU A 401 11.61 11.29 -1.23
N ARG A 402 12.15 11.26 0.00
CA ARG A 402 13.27 10.41 0.35
C ARG A 402 12.74 9.11 0.90
N GLN A 403 12.97 8.01 0.20
CA GLN A 403 12.67 6.68 0.72
C GLN A 403 13.55 6.38 1.94
N LEU A 404 12.90 5.98 3.03
CA LEU A 404 13.57 5.58 4.27
C LEU A 404 13.71 4.07 4.36
N GLN A 405 12.62 3.35 4.09
CA GLN A 405 12.58 1.90 4.21
C GLN A 405 11.45 1.30 3.37
N GLN A 406 11.62 0.04 3.00
CA GLN A 406 10.60 -0.78 2.38
C GLN A 406 10.36 -2.05 3.20
N ARG A 407 9.11 -2.49 3.22
CA ARG A 407 8.69 -3.77 3.80
C ARG A 407 7.85 -4.51 2.77
N GLN A 408 8.16 -5.77 2.54
CA GLN A 408 7.33 -6.65 1.73
C GLN A 408 6.92 -7.86 2.55
N ILE A 409 5.67 -8.26 2.39
CA ILE A 409 5.05 -9.37 3.10
C ILE A 409 4.28 -10.18 2.09
N LEU A 410 4.50 -11.49 2.08
CA LEU A 410 3.67 -12.46 1.38
C LEU A 410 2.96 -13.29 2.45
N ARG A 411 1.63 -13.25 2.44
CA ARG A 411 0.82 -14.08 3.34
C ARG A 411 -0.06 -15.05 2.57
N ALA A 412 -0.31 -16.20 3.20
CA ALA A 412 -1.30 -17.18 2.78
C ALA A 412 -2.56 -17.01 3.62
N VAL A 413 -3.68 -16.75 2.96
CA VAL A 413 -5.01 -16.71 3.57
C VAL A 413 -5.73 -18.00 3.20
N PRO A 414 -6.06 -18.86 4.18
CA PRO A 414 -6.78 -20.08 3.90
C PRO A 414 -8.21 -19.75 3.44
N VAL A 415 -8.67 -20.46 2.41
CA VAL A 415 -10.02 -20.32 1.84
C VAL A 415 -10.64 -21.70 1.66
N THR A 416 -11.88 -21.89 2.06
CA THR A 416 -12.64 -23.11 1.78
C THR A 416 -13.94 -22.74 1.12
N GLU A 417 -14.09 -23.13 -0.15
CA GLU A 417 -15.35 -23.03 -0.88
C GLU A 417 -16.19 -24.26 -0.57
N VAL A 418 -17.41 -24.06 -0.06
CA VAL A 418 -18.32 -25.14 0.35
C VAL A 418 -19.57 -25.09 -0.51
N HIS A 419 -19.82 -26.16 -1.26
CA HIS A 419 -21.06 -26.35 -2.02
C HIS A 419 -22.07 -27.12 -1.20
N TYR A 420 -23.28 -26.60 -1.10
CA TYR A 420 -24.35 -27.23 -0.34
C TYR A 420 -25.69 -27.20 -1.08
N SER A 421 -26.55 -28.13 -0.68
CA SER A 421 -27.93 -28.20 -1.12
C SER A 421 -28.85 -28.04 0.08
N TRP A 422 -29.89 -27.21 -0.08
CA TRP A 422 -30.99 -27.11 0.88
C TRP A 422 -32.28 -26.85 0.12
N GLN A 423 -33.25 -27.77 0.24
CA GLN A 423 -34.48 -27.77 -0.55
C GLN A 423 -34.18 -27.71 -2.07
N GLU A 424 -34.69 -26.70 -2.78
CA GLU A 424 -34.46 -26.50 -4.22
C GLU A 424 -33.18 -25.68 -4.50
N TYR A 425 -32.53 -25.14 -3.46
CA TYR A 425 -31.35 -24.29 -3.59
C TYR A 425 -30.06 -25.12 -3.62
N ASN A 426 -29.27 -24.90 -4.67
CA ASN A 426 -27.92 -25.42 -4.82
C ASN A 426 -26.98 -24.23 -4.94
N THR A 427 -26.28 -23.91 -3.85
CA THR A 427 -25.42 -22.71 -3.81
C THR A 427 -24.13 -23.02 -3.05
N ARG A 428 -23.32 -21.99 -2.86
CA ARG A 428 -22.01 -22.08 -2.23
C ARG A 428 -21.81 -20.94 -1.24
N TYR A 429 -20.92 -21.18 -0.30
CA TYR A 429 -20.39 -20.16 0.59
C TYR A 429 -18.89 -20.40 0.76
N TRP A 430 -18.21 -19.39 1.28
CA TRP A 430 -16.78 -19.46 1.53
C TRP A 430 -16.48 -19.25 2.99
N ILE A 431 -15.49 -19.98 3.47
CA ILE A 431 -14.89 -19.77 4.78
C ILE A 431 -13.48 -19.27 4.52
N TYR A 432 -13.09 -18.14 5.12
CA TYR A 432 -11.81 -17.52 4.84
C TYR A 432 -11.10 -17.02 6.10
N GLY A 433 -9.77 -17.03 5.99
CA GLY A 433 -8.86 -16.63 7.05
C GLY A 433 -8.84 -17.56 8.26
N GLN A 434 -7.84 -17.37 9.12
CA GLN A 434 -7.70 -18.18 10.35
C GLN A 434 -8.85 -17.98 11.33
N GLN A 435 -9.49 -16.81 11.29
CA GLN A 435 -10.68 -16.50 12.07
C GLN A 435 -11.94 -17.27 11.59
N ARG A 436 -11.85 -17.98 10.45
CA ARG A 436 -12.97 -18.74 9.84
C ARG A 436 -14.20 -17.87 9.60
N ALA A 437 -13.98 -16.66 9.10
CA ALA A 437 -15.07 -15.78 8.70
C ALA A 437 -15.80 -16.39 7.51
N VAL A 438 -17.10 -16.15 7.41
CA VAL A 438 -17.95 -16.71 6.36
C VAL A 438 -18.42 -15.62 5.42
N TYR A 439 -18.36 -15.92 4.13
CA TYR A 439 -18.99 -15.14 3.07
C TYR A 439 -20.06 -15.99 2.39
N ALA A 440 -21.32 -15.60 2.53
CA ALA A 440 -22.48 -16.34 2.02
C ALA A 440 -23.48 -15.38 1.36
N PRO A 441 -23.13 -14.79 0.19
CA PRO A 441 -23.99 -13.80 -0.48
C PRO A 441 -25.35 -14.38 -0.90
N ASP A 442 -25.36 -15.66 -1.27
CA ASP A 442 -26.52 -16.36 -1.82
C ASP A 442 -27.27 -17.18 -0.75
N TYR A 443 -27.21 -16.78 0.53
CA TYR A 443 -27.91 -17.49 1.60
C TYR A 443 -29.44 -17.42 1.38
N PRO A 444 -30.18 -18.55 1.33
CA PRO A 444 -31.55 -18.58 0.81
C PRO A 444 -32.63 -18.03 1.76
N HIS A 445 -32.34 -17.87 3.06
CA HIS A 445 -33.35 -17.48 4.05
C HIS A 445 -33.00 -16.17 4.75
N GLN A 446 -33.07 -15.07 3.99
CA GLN A 446 -32.83 -13.70 4.47
C GLN A 446 -34.16 -13.01 4.79
N CYS A 447 -34.59 -13.03 6.05
CA CYS A 447 -35.80 -12.38 6.53
C CYS A 447 -35.45 -11.18 7.43
N CYS A 448 -35.50 -9.97 6.90
CA CYS A 448 -35.42 -8.74 7.70
C CYS A 448 -36.83 -8.23 8.08
N TRP A 449 -37.02 -7.95 9.38
CA TRP A 449 -37.98 -6.97 9.93
C TRP A 449 -39.40 -6.97 9.31
N GLY A 450 -40.22 -7.95 9.68
CA GLY A 450 -41.68 -7.86 9.53
C GLY A 450 -42.26 -8.17 8.14
N TYR A 451 -41.43 -8.49 7.15
CA TYR A 451 -41.89 -9.10 5.91
C TYR A 451 -41.86 -10.63 6.02
N PRO A 452 -42.89 -11.34 5.53
CA PRO A 452 -42.85 -12.80 5.45
C PRO A 452 -41.64 -13.20 4.62
N CYS A 453 -40.93 -14.23 5.07
CA CYS A 453 -39.82 -14.84 4.35
C CYS A 453 -40.26 -15.20 2.93
N SER A 454 -40.05 -14.31 1.97
CA SER A 454 -40.21 -14.62 0.57
C SER A 454 -38.99 -15.43 0.17
N ILE A 455 -39.21 -16.74 0.08
CA ILE A 455 -38.50 -17.69 -0.76
C ILE A 455 -38.33 -16.97 -2.11
N MET A 456 -37.13 -16.44 -2.38
CA MET A 456 -36.82 -15.79 -3.66
C MET A 456 -36.20 -16.80 -4.61
#